data_AF-A0A0D1YJ33-F1
#
_entry.id   AF-A0A0D1YJ33-F1
#
_cell.length_a   1.000
_cell.length_b   1.000
_cell.length_c   1.000
_cell.angle_alpha   90.00
_cell.angle_beta   90.00
_cell.angle_gamma   90.00
#
_symmetry.space_group_name_H-M   'P 1'
#
loop_
_entity.id
_entity.type
_entity.pdbx_description
1 polymer ?
#
loop_
_entity_poly.entity_id
_entity_poly.type
_entity_poly.pdbx_seq_one_letter_code
_entity_poly.pdbx_strand_id
1 'polypeptide(L)'
;MADTRCADADLQLDVDVMILEYTLYHAIKAQFDFLSSGRQDATRASESTRLLTIFDCFVHHFNQHHPTHPKSSDFYSNLDVLEFLVLLSNRSGDTSTAAFSDDTPEKLRSISAENLASRRRWLAARERYARERLRGQPAATSSDKLALQDLEDQIYKSWNQHYAFGAHQQRRTISPSLFDLLPRFIEISAEMSATLNLPPNETWMHIACEFMLQASLEALRMRSLQSQSLSQSFSQAAVNDMTPRLDDCFAWGYADPRYLVPDGASPDKKMQLVNDLFIDPDCVTEEEEDDDDADSGDPDLLGDHDLDEDPEWTQTRSQWLCEFSMAVDASAQSQSCRLDRLSVKFPLGAFQDKLISFMQSVWDLLCGDLNRKPVLAQIEEGHIKSLGVVEGPEFDEFLDRVGLKRDSRGILTFDVPELTRPSDRLDLAPLDPPDGLHIRGNAWSRDKTDKVNSKKRTRT
;
A
#
# COMPACT_ATOMS: atom_id res chain seq x y z
N MET A 1 -34.75 12.30 -37.48
CA MET A 1 -34.01 13.40 -36.84
C MET A 1 -32.89 12.73 -36.06
N ALA A 2 -31.64 12.87 -36.49
CA ALA A 2 -30.50 12.35 -35.75
C ALA A 2 -30.33 13.24 -34.51
N ASP A 3 -30.31 12.62 -33.33
CA ASP A 3 -30.06 13.32 -32.08
C ASP A 3 -28.59 13.77 -32.07
N THR A 4 -28.34 15.00 -32.50
CA THR A 4 -27.00 15.62 -32.51
C THR A 4 -26.71 16.34 -31.20
N ARG A 5 -27.25 15.85 -30.08
CA ARG A 5 -26.84 16.29 -28.75
C ARG A 5 -25.47 15.69 -28.46
N CYS A 6 -24.43 16.34 -29.00
CA CYS A 6 -23.08 16.12 -28.51
C CYS A 6 -23.04 16.50 -27.03
N ALA A 7 -22.37 15.68 -26.22
CA ALA A 7 -22.03 16.05 -24.85
C ALA A 7 -21.32 17.41 -24.88
N ASP A 8 -21.65 18.27 -23.92
CA ASP A 8 -20.96 19.54 -23.74
C ASP A 8 -19.47 19.26 -23.56
N ALA A 9 -18.63 19.84 -24.42
CA ALA A 9 -17.19 19.63 -24.39
C ALA A 9 -16.60 20.09 -23.05
N ASP A 10 -17.26 21.06 -22.40
CA ASP A 10 -16.84 21.60 -21.11
C ASP A 10 -17.07 20.58 -19.97
N LEU A 11 -17.97 19.60 -20.13
CA LEU A 11 -18.27 18.56 -19.13
C LEU A 11 -17.51 17.25 -19.37
N GLN A 12 -16.82 17.10 -20.50
CA GLN A 12 -16.15 15.85 -20.86
C GLN A 12 -15.10 15.42 -19.83
N LEU A 13 -14.33 16.38 -19.31
CA LEU A 13 -13.31 16.11 -18.30
C LEU A 13 -13.94 15.57 -17.01
N ASP A 14 -15.01 16.20 -16.52
CA ASP A 14 -15.69 15.79 -15.28
C ASP A 14 -16.23 14.36 -15.40
N VAL A 15 -16.86 14.04 -16.54
CA VAL A 15 -17.34 12.69 -16.84
C VAL A 15 -16.19 11.69 -16.86
N ASP A 16 -15.07 12.04 -17.52
CA ASP A 16 -13.91 11.16 -17.60
C ASP A 16 -13.26 10.93 -16.21
N VAL A 17 -13.20 11.96 -15.36
CA VAL A 17 -12.72 11.82 -13.97
C VAL A 17 -13.66 10.90 -13.17
N MET A 18 -14.97 11.09 -13.29
CA MET A 18 -15.96 10.25 -12.61
C MET A 18 -15.85 8.77 -13.02
N ILE A 19 -15.67 8.49 -14.32
CA ILE A 19 -15.48 7.11 -14.81
C ILE A 19 -14.13 6.54 -14.34
N LEU A 20 -13.07 7.36 -14.30
CA LEU A 20 -11.76 6.93 -13.81
C LEU A 20 -11.83 6.47 -12.35
N GLU A 21 -12.43 7.28 -11.47
CA GLU A 21 -12.58 6.95 -10.05
C GLU A 21 -13.51 5.75 -9.83
N TYR A 22 -14.59 5.65 -10.62
CA TYR A 22 -15.53 4.53 -10.57
C TYR A 22 -14.90 3.20 -10.96
N THR A 23 -14.13 3.19 -12.05
CA THR A 23 -13.44 1.98 -12.51
C THR A 23 -12.35 1.54 -11.53
N LEU A 24 -11.63 2.48 -10.90
CA LEU A 24 -10.69 2.19 -9.82
C LEU A 24 -11.39 1.57 -8.61
N TYR A 25 -12.50 2.15 -8.14
CA TYR A 25 -13.27 1.65 -7.01
C TYR A 25 -13.74 0.20 -7.22
N HIS A 26 -14.32 -0.09 -8.38
CA HIS A 26 -14.78 -1.46 -8.70
C HIS A 26 -13.62 -2.44 -8.86
N ALA A 27 -12.48 -2.01 -9.41
CA ALA A 27 -11.29 -2.86 -9.46
C ALA A 27 -10.79 -3.22 -8.06
N ILE A 28 -10.73 -2.27 -7.12
CA ILE A 28 -10.36 -2.53 -5.71
C ILE A 28 -11.34 -3.49 -5.06
N LYS A 29 -12.64 -3.22 -5.17
CA LYS A 29 -13.70 -4.07 -4.60
C LYS A 29 -13.62 -5.51 -5.11
N ALA A 30 -13.45 -5.69 -6.41
CA ALA A 30 -13.33 -7.02 -7.00
C ALA A 30 -12.04 -7.75 -6.58
N GLN A 31 -10.94 -7.03 -6.33
CA GLN A 31 -9.74 -7.62 -5.74
C GLN A 31 -9.97 -8.09 -4.31
N PHE A 32 -10.64 -7.29 -3.47
CA PHE A 32 -11.04 -7.73 -2.12
C PHE A 32 -11.93 -8.97 -2.19
N ASP A 33 -12.98 -8.96 -3.01
CA ASP A 33 -13.91 -10.09 -3.14
C ASP A 33 -13.20 -11.38 -3.60
N PHE A 34 -12.24 -11.26 -4.52
CA PHE A 34 -11.40 -12.37 -4.97
C PHE A 34 -10.50 -12.89 -3.85
N LEU A 35 -9.76 -12.02 -3.17
CA LEU A 35 -8.83 -12.40 -2.11
C LEU A 35 -9.56 -13.01 -0.90
N SER A 36 -10.68 -12.42 -0.49
CA SER A 36 -11.54 -12.90 0.60
C SER A 36 -12.22 -14.25 0.30
N SER A 37 -12.28 -14.68 -0.96
CA SER A 37 -12.78 -16.01 -1.35
C SER A 37 -11.75 -17.14 -1.21
N GLY A 38 -10.59 -16.86 -0.61
CA GLY A 38 -9.48 -17.82 -0.51
C GLY A 38 -8.82 -18.12 -1.86
N ARG A 39 -9.02 -17.25 -2.87
CA ARG A 39 -8.45 -17.35 -4.23
C ARG A 39 -8.87 -18.60 -5.03
N GLN A 40 -9.89 -19.33 -4.57
CA GLN A 40 -10.37 -20.56 -5.22
C GLN A 40 -11.56 -20.31 -6.16
N ASP A 41 -12.23 -19.16 -6.04
CA ASP A 41 -13.38 -18.83 -6.86
C ASP A 41 -12.96 -18.31 -8.25
N ALA A 42 -13.00 -19.20 -9.24
CA ALA A 42 -12.68 -18.87 -10.63
C ALA A 42 -13.54 -17.75 -11.21
N THR A 43 -14.80 -17.61 -10.76
CA THR A 43 -15.69 -16.55 -11.25
C THR A 43 -15.24 -15.19 -10.76
N ARG A 44 -14.94 -15.06 -9.46
CA ARG A 44 -14.38 -13.84 -8.87
C ARG A 44 -13.00 -13.52 -9.42
N ALA A 45 -12.17 -14.52 -9.66
CA ALA A 45 -10.87 -14.34 -10.30
C ALA A 45 -11.04 -13.71 -11.69
N SER A 46 -11.95 -14.25 -12.51
CA SER A 46 -12.22 -13.73 -13.86
C SER A 46 -12.79 -12.32 -13.84
N GLU A 47 -13.68 -12.02 -12.90
CA GLU A 47 -14.31 -10.70 -12.74
C GLU A 47 -13.29 -9.66 -12.28
N SER A 48 -12.44 -10.02 -11.32
CA SER A 48 -11.35 -9.21 -10.83
C SER A 48 -10.35 -8.86 -11.95
N THR A 49 -9.95 -9.83 -12.77
CA THR A 49 -9.11 -9.60 -13.95
C THR A 49 -9.81 -8.72 -15.00
N ARG A 50 -11.11 -8.91 -15.22
CA ARG A 50 -11.90 -8.09 -16.16
C ARG A 50 -11.94 -6.63 -15.73
N LEU A 51 -12.22 -6.36 -14.47
CA LEU A 51 -12.32 -4.99 -13.93
C LEU A 51 -10.96 -4.29 -13.87
N LEU A 52 -9.88 -5.01 -13.53
CA LEU A 52 -8.51 -4.50 -13.70
C LEU A 52 -8.23 -4.07 -15.14
N THR A 53 -8.57 -4.93 -16.11
CA THR A 53 -8.34 -4.64 -17.53
C THR A 53 -9.12 -3.40 -17.98
N ILE A 54 -10.37 -3.24 -17.52
CA ILE A 54 -11.18 -2.06 -17.81
C ILE A 54 -10.53 -0.80 -17.23
N PHE A 55 -10.11 -0.84 -15.96
CA PHE A 55 -9.41 0.27 -15.32
C PHE A 55 -8.11 0.62 -16.07
N ASP A 56 -7.29 -0.37 -16.40
CA ASP A 56 -6.03 -0.18 -17.14
C ASP A 56 -6.24 0.45 -18.51
N CYS A 57 -7.25 -0.01 -19.26
CA CYS A 57 -7.61 0.60 -20.54
C CYS A 57 -8.09 2.05 -20.36
N PHE A 58 -8.92 2.30 -19.34
CA PHE A 58 -9.50 3.62 -19.13
C PHE A 58 -8.47 4.63 -18.62
N VAL A 59 -7.59 4.27 -17.68
CA VAL A 59 -6.52 5.16 -17.20
C VAL A 59 -5.54 5.53 -18.32
N HIS A 60 -5.27 4.59 -19.25
CA HIS A 60 -4.48 4.88 -20.44
C HIS A 60 -5.17 5.90 -21.34
N HIS A 61 -6.45 5.67 -21.65
CA HIS A 61 -7.26 6.59 -22.45
C HIS A 61 -7.35 7.98 -21.80
N PHE A 62 -7.60 8.04 -20.49
CA PHE A 62 -7.67 9.27 -19.70
C PHE A 62 -6.35 10.05 -19.80
N ASN A 63 -5.20 9.39 -19.60
CA ASN A 63 -3.89 10.05 -19.66
C ASN A 63 -3.54 10.58 -21.06
N GLN A 64 -4.07 9.97 -22.13
CA GLN A 64 -3.87 10.47 -23.49
C GLN A 64 -4.69 11.73 -23.79
N HIS A 65 -5.92 11.80 -23.28
CA HIS A 65 -6.82 12.93 -23.53
C HIS A 65 -6.61 14.08 -22.55
N HIS A 66 -6.18 13.77 -21.31
CA HIS A 66 -6.02 14.72 -20.21
C HIS A 66 -4.61 14.65 -19.59
N PRO A 67 -3.52 14.80 -20.37
CA PRO A 67 -2.15 14.58 -19.89
C PRO A 67 -1.69 15.56 -18.81
N THR A 68 -2.28 16.76 -18.79
CA THR A 68 -1.95 17.82 -17.82
C THR A 68 -2.88 17.81 -16.60
N HIS A 69 -3.88 16.93 -16.55
CA HIS A 69 -4.84 16.93 -15.46
C HIS A 69 -4.21 16.31 -14.19
N PRO A 70 -4.10 17.08 -13.09
CA PRO A 70 -3.63 16.54 -11.82
C PRO A 70 -4.69 15.59 -11.25
N LYS A 71 -4.28 14.42 -10.78
CA LYS A 71 -5.18 13.50 -10.09
C LYS A 71 -5.23 13.84 -8.62
N SER A 72 -6.37 13.61 -7.98
CA SER A 72 -6.57 13.86 -6.54
C SER A 72 -5.64 12.99 -5.69
N SER A 73 -5.36 13.42 -4.46
CA SER A 73 -4.66 12.57 -3.47
C SER A 73 -5.39 11.24 -3.29
N ASP A 74 -6.71 11.31 -3.16
CA ASP A 74 -7.57 10.15 -2.88
C ASP A 74 -7.53 9.12 -4.02
N PHE A 75 -7.39 9.58 -5.27
CA PHE A 75 -7.13 8.69 -6.40
C PHE A 75 -5.82 7.93 -6.22
N TYR A 76 -4.74 8.60 -5.80
CA TYR A 76 -3.45 7.95 -5.59
C TYR A 76 -3.48 7.00 -4.37
N SER A 77 -4.16 7.35 -3.28
CA SER A 77 -4.32 6.46 -2.12
C SER A 77 -5.04 5.17 -2.53
N ASN A 78 -6.13 5.28 -3.29
CA ASN A 78 -6.86 4.13 -3.82
C ASN A 78 -6.02 3.32 -4.82
N LEU A 79 -5.20 3.98 -5.63
CA LEU A 79 -4.27 3.30 -6.53
C LEU A 79 -3.20 2.52 -5.77
N ASP A 80 -2.66 3.06 -4.68
CA ASP A 80 -1.70 2.37 -3.81
C ASP A 80 -2.34 1.11 -3.17
N VAL A 81 -3.61 1.19 -2.75
CA VAL A 81 -4.40 0.03 -2.29
C VAL A 81 -4.57 -1.01 -3.41
N LEU A 82 -4.98 -0.60 -4.61
CA LEU A 82 -5.15 -1.50 -5.74
C LEU A 82 -3.83 -2.22 -6.07
N GLU A 83 -2.73 -1.47 -6.18
CA GLU A 83 -1.42 -2.02 -6.49
C GLU A 83 -0.99 -3.04 -5.43
N PHE A 84 -1.21 -2.74 -4.14
CA PHE A 84 -0.93 -3.68 -3.07
C PHE A 84 -1.72 -4.99 -3.22
N LEU A 85 -3.04 -4.91 -3.47
CA LEU A 85 -3.90 -6.09 -3.62
C LEU A 85 -3.52 -6.93 -4.84
N VAL A 86 -3.19 -6.28 -5.96
CA VAL A 86 -2.74 -6.95 -7.18
C VAL A 86 -1.39 -7.64 -6.96
N LEU A 87 -0.44 -6.99 -6.29
CA LEU A 87 0.83 -7.63 -5.98
C LEU A 87 0.64 -8.80 -5.01
N LEU A 88 -0.25 -8.67 -4.03
CA LEU A 88 -0.56 -9.73 -3.06
C LEU A 88 -1.27 -10.94 -3.70
N SER A 89 -2.17 -10.71 -4.66
CA SER A 89 -2.88 -11.77 -5.37
C SER A 89 -1.94 -12.58 -6.28
N ASN A 90 -1.02 -11.90 -6.98
CA ASN A 90 -0.05 -12.52 -7.88
C ASN A 90 1.03 -13.38 -7.20
N ARG A 91 1.01 -13.47 -5.87
CA ARG A 91 1.93 -14.32 -5.12
C ARG A 91 1.51 -15.78 -5.04
N SER A 92 0.22 -16.06 -5.16
CA SER A 92 -0.26 -17.44 -5.20
C SER A 92 0.00 -17.99 -6.59
N GLY A 93 1.06 -18.78 -6.73
CA GLY A 93 1.52 -19.33 -8.02
C GLY A 93 0.50 -20.21 -8.77
N ASP A 94 -0.64 -20.53 -8.15
CA ASP A 94 -1.66 -21.41 -8.72
C ASP A 94 -2.64 -20.70 -9.66
N THR A 95 -2.73 -19.36 -9.59
CA THR A 95 -3.71 -18.56 -10.35
C THR A 95 -3.07 -17.27 -10.87
N SER A 96 -1.99 -17.39 -11.66
CA SER A 96 -1.46 -16.25 -12.41
C SER A 96 -2.46 -15.85 -13.49
N THR A 97 -3.49 -15.09 -13.11
CA THR A 97 -4.58 -14.64 -14.00
C THR A 97 -4.19 -13.39 -14.78
N ALA A 98 -3.20 -12.64 -14.31
CA ALA A 98 -2.63 -11.50 -15.02
C ALA A 98 -1.15 -11.75 -15.27
N ALA A 99 -0.79 -12.08 -16.52
CA ALA A 99 0.60 -12.04 -16.92
C ALA A 99 1.11 -10.60 -16.79
N PHE A 100 1.98 -10.37 -15.81
CA PHE A 100 2.67 -9.09 -15.72
C PHE A 100 3.38 -8.78 -17.04
N SER A 101 3.51 -7.50 -17.36
CA SER A 101 4.35 -7.02 -18.46
C SER A 101 5.79 -7.58 -18.35
N ASP A 102 6.45 -7.80 -19.49
CA ASP A 102 7.82 -8.35 -19.53
C ASP A 102 8.84 -7.53 -18.72
N ASP A 103 8.60 -6.23 -18.55
CA ASP A 103 9.44 -5.30 -17.76
C ASP A 103 9.15 -5.33 -16.25
N THR A 104 7.99 -5.82 -15.82
CA THR A 104 7.58 -5.81 -14.40
C THR A 104 8.58 -6.52 -13.49
N PRO A 105 9.17 -7.67 -13.85
CA PRO A 105 10.23 -8.31 -13.07
C PRO A 105 11.45 -7.45 -12.77
N GLU A 106 11.86 -6.62 -13.73
CA GLU A 106 12.99 -5.70 -13.55
C GLU A 106 12.62 -4.55 -12.64
N LYS A 107 11.42 -3.99 -12.82
CA LYS A 107 10.88 -2.93 -11.97
C LYS A 107 10.73 -3.40 -10.53
N LEU A 108 10.15 -4.58 -10.30
CA LEU A 108 10.02 -5.16 -8.97
C LEU A 108 11.38 -5.34 -8.31
N ARG A 109 12.39 -5.87 -9.03
CA ARG A 109 13.75 -6.00 -8.49
C ARG A 109 14.37 -4.65 -8.12
N SER A 110 14.18 -3.64 -8.95
CA SER A 110 14.65 -2.28 -8.66
C SER A 110 13.98 -1.73 -7.40
N ILE A 111 12.66 -1.87 -7.29
CA ILE A 111 11.87 -1.43 -6.13
C ILE A 111 12.30 -2.20 -4.87
N SER A 112 12.49 -3.51 -4.95
CA SER A 112 12.99 -4.32 -3.84
C SER A 112 14.33 -3.82 -3.31
N ALA A 113 15.27 -3.51 -4.21
CA ALA A 113 16.59 -3.01 -3.84
C ALA A 113 16.50 -1.61 -3.19
N GLU A 114 15.67 -0.72 -3.73
CA GLU A 114 15.41 0.60 -3.17
C GLU A 114 14.75 0.51 -1.79
N ASN A 115 13.72 -0.32 -1.65
CA ASN A 115 13.03 -0.57 -0.38
C ASN A 115 14.01 -1.09 0.67
N LEU A 116 14.85 -2.07 0.34
CA LEU A 116 15.85 -2.61 1.25
C LEU A 116 16.87 -1.54 1.69
N ALA A 117 17.39 -0.74 0.74
CA ALA A 117 18.31 0.35 1.04
C ALA A 117 17.64 1.43 1.92
N SER A 118 16.37 1.76 1.65
CA SER A 118 15.58 2.69 2.45
C SER A 118 15.39 2.16 3.88
N ARG A 119 15.02 0.89 4.04
CA ARG A 119 14.81 0.28 5.37
C ARG A 119 16.08 0.22 6.21
N ARG A 120 17.24 -0.01 5.60
CA ARG A 120 18.52 0.02 6.33
C ARG A 120 18.90 1.42 6.78
N ARG A 121 18.61 2.45 5.98
CA ARG A 121 18.75 3.85 6.42
C ARG A 121 17.83 4.15 7.59
N TRP A 122 16.58 3.69 7.52
CA TRP A 122 15.61 3.83 8.61
C TRP A 122 16.10 3.17 9.90
N LEU A 123 16.56 1.92 9.83
CA LEU A 123 17.11 1.19 10.98
C LEU A 123 18.32 1.94 11.59
N ALA A 124 19.25 2.40 10.74
CA ALA A 124 20.41 3.16 11.20
C ALA A 124 20.02 4.50 11.84
N ALA A 125 18.95 5.15 11.38
CA ALA A 125 18.41 6.36 11.98
C ALA A 125 17.81 6.07 13.37
N ARG A 126 16.99 5.02 13.48
CA ARG A 126 16.40 4.57 14.76
C ARG A 126 17.48 4.23 15.79
N GLU A 127 18.53 3.52 15.39
CA GLU A 127 19.66 3.20 16.27
C GLU A 127 20.43 4.45 16.74
N ARG A 128 20.59 5.47 15.88
CA ARG A 128 21.24 6.73 16.25
C ARG A 128 20.41 7.48 17.26
N TYR A 129 19.11 7.61 16.99
CA TYR A 129 18.14 8.23 17.89
C TYR A 129 18.13 7.55 19.27
N ALA A 130 18.02 6.21 19.31
CA ALA A 130 18.09 5.46 20.56
C ALA A 130 19.39 5.71 21.33
N ARG A 131 20.54 5.75 20.64
CA ARG A 131 21.85 6.04 21.28
C ARG A 131 21.97 7.45 21.82
N GLU A 132 21.40 8.44 21.16
CA GLU A 132 21.40 9.83 21.62
C GLU A 132 20.54 9.99 22.86
N ARG A 133 19.33 9.43 22.85
CA ARG A 133 18.42 9.45 23.99
C ARG A 133 19.05 8.83 25.24
N LEU A 134 19.77 7.72 25.08
CA LEU A 134 20.50 7.08 26.18
C LEU A 134 21.63 7.94 26.76
N ARG A 135 22.19 8.89 26.01
CA ARG A 135 23.19 9.84 26.52
C ARG A 135 22.57 10.97 27.33
N GLY A 136 21.34 11.37 26.99
CA GLY A 136 20.62 12.46 27.66
C GLY A 136 19.92 12.05 28.95
N GLN A 137 19.53 10.78 29.11
CA GLN A 137 18.72 10.35 30.25
C GLN A 137 19.53 10.06 31.54
N PRO A 138 19.03 10.46 32.72
CA PRO A 138 19.63 10.09 34.01
C PRO A 138 19.53 8.58 34.24
N ALA A 139 20.57 7.99 34.85
CA ALA A 139 20.78 6.54 34.97
C ALA A 139 19.69 5.73 35.71
N ALA A 140 18.65 6.37 36.27
CA ALA A 140 17.64 5.73 37.12
C ALA A 140 16.38 5.24 36.36
N THR A 141 16.10 5.75 35.14
CA THR A 141 14.85 5.46 34.41
C THR A 141 15.03 4.58 33.16
N SER A 142 16.25 4.17 32.83
CA SER A 142 16.58 3.55 31.53
C SER A 142 16.63 2.01 31.51
N SER A 143 16.42 1.34 32.66
CA SER A 143 16.69 -0.11 32.78
C SER A 143 15.86 -0.98 31.82
N ASP A 144 14.56 -0.72 31.68
CA ASP A 144 13.66 -1.58 30.90
C ASP A 144 13.84 -1.39 29.39
N LYS A 145 14.01 -0.15 28.92
CA LYS A 145 14.26 0.17 27.50
C LYS A 145 15.58 -0.43 27.01
N LEU A 146 16.63 -0.37 27.84
CA LEU A 146 17.92 -1.00 27.56
C LEU A 146 17.80 -2.52 27.46
N ALA A 147 17.06 -3.15 28.38
CA ALA A 147 16.86 -4.59 28.35
C ALA A 147 16.14 -5.07 27.08
N LEU A 148 15.16 -4.30 26.59
CA LEU A 148 14.48 -4.60 25.32
C LEU A 148 15.44 -4.46 24.12
N GLN A 149 16.20 -3.36 24.05
CA GLN A 149 17.14 -3.15 22.96
C GLN A 149 18.23 -4.23 22.91
N ASP A 150 18.79 -4.61 24.07
CA ASP A 150 19.77 -5.69 24.19
C ASP A 150 19.19 -7.04 23.72
N LEU A 151 17.92 -7.28 24.02
CA LEU A 151 17.19 -8.47 23.56
C LEU A 151 17.02 -8.47 22.04
N GLU A 152 16.58 -7.36 21.43
CA GLU A 152 16.46 -7.26 19.97
C GLU A 152 17.81 -7.55 19.29
N ASP A 153 18.87 -6.91 19.78
CA ASP A 153 20.24 -7.07 19.33
C ASP A 153 20.71 -8.53 19.40
N GLN A 154 20.40 -9.21 20.51
CA GLN A 154 20.75 -10.62 20.71
C GLN A 154 20.03 -11.51 19.68
N ILE A 155 18.74 -11.28 19.45
CA ILE A 155 17.94 -12.02 18.48
C ILE A 155 18.49 -11.79 17.07
N TYR A 156 18.75 -10.54 16.67
CA TYR A 156 19.31 -10.25 15.34
C TYR A 156 20.68 -10.90 15.15
N LYS A 157 21.55 -10.84 16.17
CA LYS A 157 22.88 -11.48 16.13
C LYS A 157 22.76 -13.00 15.95
N SER A 158 21.87 -13.69 16.68
CA SER A 158 21.73 -15.16 16.55
C SER A 158 21.28 -15.58 15.15
N TRP A 159 20.44 -14.80 14.49
CA TRP A 159 20.00 -15.10 13.12
C TRP A 159 20.99 -14.68 12.04
N ASN A 160 21.83 -13.66 12.29
CA ASN A 160 22.77 -13.18 11.27
C ASN A 160 24.11 -13.95 11.25
N GLN A 161 24.50 -14.64 12.33
CA GLN A 161 25.80 -15.34 12.43
C GLN A 161 25.96 -16.54 11.47
N HIS A 162 24.89 -17.24 11.11
CA HIS A 162 25.00 -18.55 10.44
C HIS A 162 24.92 -18.52 8.90
N TYR A 163 24.74 -17.33 8.28
CA TYR A 163 24.47 -17.22 6.84
C TYR A 163 25.63 -16.65 6.01
N ALA A 164 26.87 -16.76 6.49
CA ALA A 164 28.05 -16.33 5.75
C ALA A 164 28.48 -17.33 4.64
N PHE A 165 27.56 -17.95 3.90
CA PHE A 165 27.91 -18.92 2.85
C PHE A 165 27.06 -18.79 1.59
N GLY A 166 27.76 -18.46 0.49
CA GLY A 166 27.47 -18.78 -0.91
C GLY A 166 26.13 -18.31 -1.47
N ALA A 167 26.17 -17.38 -2.43
CA ALA A 167 25.01 -17.07 -3.26
C ALA A 167 25.24 -17.47 -4.71
N HIS A 168 24.27 -18.18 -5.28
CA HIS A 168 24.04 -18.23 -6.72
C HIS A 168 22.66 -17.65 -6.97
N GLN A 169 22.55 -16.96 -8.10
CA GLN A 169 21.26 -16.58 -8.67
C GLN A 169 20.57 -17.85 -9.15
N GLN A 170 19.82 -18.52 -8.27
CA GLN A 170 18.71 -19.31 -8.77
C GLN A 170 17.75 -18.36 -9.51
N ARG A 171 17.24 -18.81 -10.66
CA ARG A 171 16.12 -18.16 -11.36
C ARG A 171 14.93 -18.19 -10.40
N ARG A 172 14.84 -17.17 -9.55
CA ARG A 172 13.68 -16.94 -8.69
C ARG A 172 12.50 -16.76 -9.62
N THR A 173 11.41 -17.48 -9.34
CA THR A 173 10.10 -17.08 -9.81
C THR A 173 9.91 -15.63 -9.37
N ILE A 174 9.63 -14.74 -10.32
CA ILE A 174 9.53 -13.30 -10.09
C ILE A 174 8.17 -13.02 -9.46
N SER A 175 7.99 -13.47 -8.22
CA SER A 175 6.86 -13.11 -7.38
C SER A 175 7.33 -12.07 -6.37
N PRO A 176 6.54 -11.01 -6.10
CA PRO A 176 6.86 -10.06 -5.04
C PRO A 176 6.93 -10.78 -3.69
N SER A 177 7.98 -10.51 -2.91
CA SER A 177 8.13 -11.05 -1.55
C SER A 177 7.27 -10.26 -0.55
N LEU A 178 7.05 -10.79 0.66
CA LEU A 178 6.32 -10.09 1.74
C LEU A 178 7.09 -8.87 2.18
N PHE A 179 8.42 -8.94 2.12
CA PHE A 179 9.25 -7.79 2.35
C PHE A 179 9.00 -6.67 1.33
N ASP A 180 8.68 -6.98 0.07
CA ASP A 180 8.37 -5.95 -0.93
C ASP A 180 7.00 -5.31 -0.71
N LEU A 181 6.07 -6.06 -0.13
CA LEU A 181 4.71 -5.59 0.17
C LEU A 181 4.61 -4.85 1.50
N LEU A 182 5.46 -5.18 2.46
CA LEU A 182 5.43 -4.61 3.81
C LEU A 182 5.57 -3.07 3.80
N PRO A 183 6.52 -2.45 3.08
CA PRO A 183 6.57 -1.00 2.98
C PRO A 183 5.30 -0.36 2.47
N ARG A 184 4.69 -0.95 1.45
CA ARG A 184 3.42 -0.45 0.89
C ARG A 184 2.29 -0.54 1.90
N PHE A 185 2.20 -1.65 2.63
CA PHE A 185 1.21 -1.80 3.69
C PHE A 185 1.37 -0.73 4.79
N ILE A 186 2.61 -0.43 5.22
CA ILE A 186 2.85 0.60 6.24
C ILE A 186 2.53 1.99 5.69
N GLU A 187 2.90 2.29 4.44
CA GLU A 187 2.57 3.57 3.79
C GLU A 187 1.06 3.77 3.64
N ILE A 188 0.34 2.74 3.14
CA ILE A 188 -1.13 2.75 3.09
C ILE A 188 -1.69 2.93 4.50
N SER A 189 -1.12 2.25 5.50
CA SER A 189 -1.61 2.33 6.88
C SER A 189 -1.48 3.75 7.45
N ALA A 190 -0.34 4.39 7.23
CA ALA A 190 -0.07 5.77 7.60
C ALA A 190 -1.05 6.74 6.94
N GLU A 191 -1.28 6.58 5.64
CA GLU A 191 -2.23 7.42 4.91
C GLU A 191 -3.68 7.23 5.36
N MET A 192 -4.09 5.99 5.65
CA MET A 192 -5.41 5.67 6.19
C MET A 192 -5.60 6.26 7.59
N SER A 193 -4.61 6.13 8.47
CA SER A 193 -4.64 6.69 9.83
C SER A 193 -4.74 8.22 9.80
N ALA A 194 -3.91 8.88 9.00
CA ALA A 194 -3.94 10.32 8.82
C ALA A 194 -5.26 10.82 8.22
N THR A 195 -5.82 10.06 7.27
CA THR A 195 -7.11 10.38 6.65
C THR A 195 -8.27 10.25 7.62
N LEU A 196 -8.28 9.19 8.43
CA LEU A 196 -9.32 8.95 9.43
C LEU A 196 -9.15 9.85 10.65
N ASN A 197 -7.98 10.48 10.81
CA ASN A 197 -7.55 11.15 12.03
C ASN A 197 -7.73 10.25 13.26
N LEU A 198 -7.37 8.97 13.10
CA LEU A 198 -7.46 7.95 14.15
C LEU A 198 -6.08 7.29 14.31
N PRO A 199 -5.51 7.27 15.52
CA PRO A 199 -4.29 6.52 15.77
C PRO A 199 -4.53 5.02 15.56
N PRO A 200 -3.50 4.24 15.17
CA PRO A 200 -3.63 2.80 15.01
C PRO A 200 -4.02 2.13 16.31
N ASN A 201 -5.12 1.38 16.31
CA ASN A 201 -5.50 0.58 17.47
C ASN A 201 -4.65 -0.70 17.61
N GLU A 202 -4.77 -1.39 18.74
CA GLU A 202 -4.08 -2.66 19.02
C GLU A 202 -4.21 -3.68 17.87
N THR A 203 -5.39 -3.84 17.29
CA THR A 203 -5.59 -4.80 16.18
C THR A 203 -4.75 -4.44 14.96
N TRP A 204 -4.68 -3.16 14.62
CA TRP A 204 -3.85 -2.66 13.52
C TRP A 204 -2.37 -2.94 13.78
N MET A 205 -1.88 -2.62 14.99
CA MET A 205 -0.49 -2.85 15.41
C MET A 205 -0.13 -4.34 15.32
N HIS A 206 -1.00 -5.22 15.79
CA HIS A 206 -0.79 -6.67 15.70
C HIS A 206 -0.72 -7.18 14.26
N ILE A 207 -1.56 -6.68 13.35
CA ILE A 207 -1.52 -7.07 11.93
C ILE A 207 -0.22 -6.60 11.29
N ALA A 208 0.22 -5.38 11.58
CA ALA A 208 1.49 -4.86 11.08
C ALA A 208 2.68 -5.70 11.58
N CYS A 209 2.72 -6.03 12.86
CA CYS A 209 3.80 -6.83 13.44
C CYS A 209 3.75 -8.30 12.97
N GLU A 210 2.57 -8.88 12.77
CA GLU A 210 2.43 -10.20 12.15
C GLU A 210 2.93 -10.20 10.70
N PHE A 211 2.69 -9.11 9.96
CA PHE A 211 3.27 -8.92 8.62
C PHE A 211 4.80 -8.92 8.69
N MET A 212 5.40 -8.17 9.62
CA MET A 212 6.86 -8.18 9.84
C MET A 212 7.38 -9.59 10.15
N LEU A 213 6.66 -10.36 10.98
CA LEU A 213 6.99 -11.76 11.26
C LEU A 213 6.93 -12.63 10.00
N GLN A 214 5.87 -12.54 9.20
CA GLN A 214 5.70 -13.33 7.98
C GLN A 214 6.75 -12.97 6.93
N ALA A 215 7.05 -11.68 6.76
CA ALA A 215 8.12 -11.20 5.90
C ALA A 215 9.49 -11.76 6.33
N SER A 216 9.72 -11.82 7.64
CA SER A 216 10.94 -12.39 8.22
C SER A 216 11.05 -13.89 7.98
N LEU A 217 9.96 -14.66 8.16
CA LEU A 217 9.94 -16.10 7.87
C LEU A 217 10.26 -16.38 6.40
N GLU A 218 9.66 -15.63 5.48
CA GLU A 218 9.95 -15.76 4.05
C GLU A 218 11.40 -15.40 3.73
N ALA A 219 11.91 -14.28 4.26
CA ALA A 219 13.28 -13.83 4.06
C ALA A 219 14.31 -14.86 4.57
N LEU A 220 14.12 -15.37 5.79
CA LEU A 220 15.02 -16.37 6.39
C LEU A 220 15.00 -17.70 5.63
N ARG A 221 13.83 -18.14 5.15
CA ARG A 221 13.72 -19.32 4.27
C ARG A 221 14.44 -19.12 2.94
N MET A 222 14.26 -17.97 2.30
CA MET A 222 14.98 -17.64 1.07
C MET A 222 16.49 -17.68 1.28
N ARG A 223 16.99 -17.15 2.40
CA ARG A 223 18.42 -17.21 2.76
C ARG A 223 18.90 -18.64 3.03
N SER A 224 18.08 -19.47 3.70
CA SER A 224 18.40 -20.87 3.97
C SER A 224 18.45 -21.73 2.70
N LEU A 225 17.60 -21.46 1.71
CA LEU A 225 17.63 -22.18 0.44
C LEU A 225 18.87 -21.82 -0.39
N GLN A 226 19.30 -20.56 -0.32
CA GLN A 226 20.49 -20.10 -1.02
C GLN A 226 21.78 -20.74 -0.47
N SER A 227 21.89 -20.89 0.84
CA SER A 227 23.09 -21.47 1.46
C SER A 227 23.30 -22.96 1.13
N GLN A 228 22.21 -23.71 0.91
CA GLN A 228 22.29 -25.13 0.54
C GLN A 228 22.71 -25.36 -0.92
N SER A 229 22.52 -24.37 -1.80
CA SER A 229 22.69 -24.55 -3.23
C SER A 229 24.16 -24.54 -3.70
N LEU A 230 25.17 -24.37 -2.82
CA LEU A 230 26.51 -24.04 -3.31
C LEU A 230 27.76 -24.44 -2.53
N SER A 231 28.58 -25.21 -3.24
CA SER A 231 30.03 -25.28 -3.12
C SER A 231 30.65 -24.89 -4.48
N GLN A 232 31.01 -23.62 -4.72
CA GLN A 232 32.14 -23.19 -5.59
C GLN A 232 32.15 -21.68 -5.90
N SER A 233 33.19 -21.02 -5.37
CA SER A 233 34.00 -19.93 -5.95
C SER A 233 33.33 -18.83 -6.79
N PHE A 234 32.68 -17.84 -6.16
CA PHE A 234 32.61 -16.46 -6.68
C PHE A 234 32.41 -15.45 -5.52
N SER A 235 32.74 -14.17 -5.75
CA SER A 235 32.89 -13.12 -4.73
C SER A 235 31.58 -12.81 -3.97
N GLN A 236 31.64 -13.05 -2.67
CA GLN A 236 30.52 -13.25 -1.74
C GLN A 236 29.87 -11.98 -1.17
N ALA A 237 30.57 -10.85 -1.16
CA ALA A 237 30.15 -9.65 -0.43
C ALA A 237 28.93 -8.93 -1.06
N ALA A 238 28.77 -8.97 -2.38
CA ALA A 238 27.75 -8.18 -3.07
C ALA A 238 26.33 -8.79 -3.03
N VAL A 239 26.20 -10.12 -2.84
CA VAL A 239 24.88 -10.79 -2.93
C VAL A 239 24.18 -10.87 -1.58
N ASN A 240 24.92 -11.01 -0.48
CA ASN A 240 24.36 -10.92 0.87
C ASN A 240 23.67 -9.58 1.14
N ASP A 241 24.06 -8.55 0.39
CA ASP A 241 23.52 -7.21 0.54
C ASP A 241 22.10 -7.07 0.00
N MET A 242 21.62 -8.00 -0.84
CA MET A 242 20.34 -7.89 -1.55
C MET A 242 19.19 -8.70 -0.96
N THR A 243 19.43 -9.51 0.07
CA THR A 243 18.35 -10.24 0.76
C THR A 243 17.98 -9.55 2.07
N PRO A 244 16.68 -9.36 2.35
CA PRO A 244 16.24 -8.84 3.63
C PRO A 244 16.69 -9.72 4.79
N ARG A 245 17.12 -9.08 5.86
CA ARG A 245 17.45 -9.70 7.14
C ARG A 245 16.28 -9.56 8.10
N LEU A 246 16.38 -10.22 9.26
CA LEU A 246 15.36 -10.12 10.31
C LEU A 246 15.20 -8.68 10.79
N ASP A 247 16.32 -7.98 11.00
CA ASP A 247 16.37 -6.57 11.38
C ASP A 247 15.82 -5.64 10.28
N ASP A 248 16.01 -5.98 9.00
CA ASP A 248 15.44 -5.20 7.90
C ASP A 248 13.89 -5.27 7.90
N CYS A 249 13.31 -6.42 8.30
CA CYS A 249 11.86 -6.63 8.35
C CYS A 249 11.20 -5.98 9.59
N PHE A 250 11.92 -5.88 10.71
CA PHE A 250 11.48 -5.26 11.96
C PHE A 250 12.02 -3.82 12.15
N ALA A 251 12.53 -3.21 11.07
CA ALA A 251 13.09 -1.86 11.09
C ALA A 251 12.03 -0.76 11.34
N TRP A 252 10.75 -1.06 11.19
CA TRP A 252 9.64 -0.13 11.35
C TRP A 252 9.46 0.32 12.80
N GLY A 253 9.20 1.61 12.98
CA GLY A 253 9.13 2.32 14.25
C GLY A 253 9.48 3.78 14.05
N TYR A 254 9.29 4.61 15.07
CA TYR A 254 9.67 6.02 15.01
C TYR A 254 11.17 6.17 14.72
N ALA A 255 11.50 7.05 13.78
CA ALA A 255 12.86 7.45 13.48
C ALA A 255 12.90 8.97 13.32
N ASP A 256 13.73 9.61 14.14
CA ASP A 256 13.86 11.06 14.12
C ASP A 256 14.25 11.56 12.70
N PRO A 257 13.46 12.49 12.12
CA PRO A 257 13.71 13.02 10.78
C PRO A 257 15.12 13.56 10.55
N ARG A 258 15.78 14.08 11.61
CA ARG A 258 17.18 14.57 11.58
C ARG A 258 18.17 13.49 11.15
N TYR A 259 17.84 12.22 11.38
CA TYR A 259 18.69 11.08 11.00
C TYR A 259 18.27 10.38 9.70
N LEU A 260 17.05 10.61 9.24
CA LEU A 260 16.53 10.00 8.01
C LEU A 260 17.00 10.72 6.75
N VAL A 261 17.14 12.05 6.83
CA VAL A 261 17.48 12.89 5.69
C VAL A 261 18.91 13.41 5.81
N PRO A 262 19.75 13.34 4.74
CA PRO A 262 21.06 13.99 4.73
C PRO A 262 20.94 15.52 4.90
N ASP A 263 21.93 16.13 5.58
CA ASP A 263 21.98 17.55 5.98
C ASP A 263 21.26 18.51 5.03
N GLY A 264 20.10 19.01 5.48
CA GLY A 264 19.39 20.15 4.90
C GLY A 264 18.21 19.83 3.96
N ALA A 265 17.93 18.58 3.63
CA ALA A 265 16.70 18.24 2.89
C ALA A 265 15.51 18.02 3.84
N SER A 266 14.33 18.48 3.43
CA SER A 266 13.09 18.19 4.15
C SER A 266 12.70 16.73 3.96
N PRO A 267 12.14 16.07 5.00
CA PRO A 267 11.60 14.73 4.86
C PRO A 267 10.52 14.69 3.77
N ASP A 268 10.45 13.58 3.04
CA ASP A 268 9.35 13.36 2.11
C ASP A 268 8.03 13.23 2.88
N LYS A 269 6.92 13.73 2.31
CA LYS A 269 5.61 13.74 2.99
C LYS A 269 5.16 12.33 3.37
N LYS A 270 5.39 11.33 2.50
CA LYS A 270 5.05 9.93 2.84
C LYS A 270 5.91 9.42 3.99
N MET A 271 7.18 9.81 4.03
CA MET A 271 8.10 9.45 5.11
C MET A 271 7.64 10.01 6.45
N GLN A 272 7.15 11.25 6.46
CA GLN A 272 6.60 11.88 7.65
C GLN A 272 5.31 11.19 8.11
N LEU A 273 4.35 10.94 7.22
CA LEU A 273 3.14 10.17 7.55
C LEU A 273 3.46 8.81 8.17
N VAL A 274 4.45 8.10 7.61
CA VAL A 274 4.91 6.81 8.17
C VAL A 274 5.52 6.98 9.55
N ASN A 275 6.24 8.07 9.81
CA ASN A 275 6.79 8.33 11.13
C ASN A 275 5.68 8.65 12.14
N ASP A 276 4.71 9.48 11.74
CA ASP A 276 3.56 9.88 12.55
C ASP A 276 2.70 8.67 12.98
N LEU A 277 2.67 7.60 12.18
CA LEU A 277 2.01 6.34 12.52
C LEU A 277 2.53 5.70 13.83
N PHE A 278 3.78 5.98 14.21
CA PHE A 278 4.48 5.39 15.37
C PHE A 278 4.65 6.37 16.54
N ILE A 279 4.17 7.61 16.43
CA ILE A 279 4.26 8.62 17.48
C ILE A 279 3.18 8.36 18.52
N ASP A 280 3.52 8.54 19.80
CA ASP A 280 2.55 8.51 20.90
C ASP A 280 1.49 9.62 20.70
N PRO A 281 0.19 9.28 20.58
CA PRO A 281 -0.86 10.28 20.38
C PRO A 281 -0.95 11.30 21.53
N ASP A 282 -0.53 10.94 22.74
CA ASP A 282 -0.54 11.83 23.91
C ASP A 282 0.58 12.90 23.84
N CYS A 283 1.56 12.74 22.95
CA CYS A 283 2.64 13.73 22.76
C CYS A 283 2.23 14.93 21.89
N VAL A 284 1.09 14.88 21.19
CA VAL A 284 0.70 15.89 20.19
C VAL A 284 -0.25 16.97 20.76
N THR A 285 -0.70 16.82 22.01
CA THR A 285 -1.90 17.49 22.53
C THR A 285 -1.72 18.86 23.22
N GLU A 286 -0.57 19.52 23.21
CA GLU A 286 -0.36 20.74 24.03
C GLU A 286 -0.11 22.07 23.28
N GLU A 287 -0.22 22.12 21.95
CA GLU A 287 -0.23 23.42 21.23
C GLU A 287 -1.65 24.01 21.14
N GLU A 288 -2.35 24.11 22.27
CA GLU A 288 -3.55 24.95 22.34
C GLU A 288 -3.10 26.41 22.42
N GLU A 289 -3.18 27.10 21.27
CA GLU A 289 -3.64 28.47 20.97
C GLU A 289 -3.71 29.58 22.07
N ASP A 290 -3.01 29.46 23.19
CA ASP A 290 -2.95 30.47 24.24
C ASP A 290 -1.62 31.23 24.15
N ASP A 291 -1.60 32.32 23.38
CA ASP A 291 -1.26 33.66 23.88
C ASP A 291 -0.97 34.64 22.72
N ASP A 292 -1.88 35.61 22.58
CA ASP A 292 -1.78 36.83 21.76
C ASP A 292 -0.61 37.77 22.19
N ASP A 293 0.36 37.31 22.98
CA ASP A 293 1.52 38.09 23.40
C ASP A 293 2.63 38.05 22.33
N ALA A 294 2.32 38.73 21.24
CA ALA A 294 3.30 39.20 20.27
C ALA A 294 4.44 39.96 20.97
N ASP A 295 5.69 39.61 20.63
CA ASP A 295 6.90 40.45 20.72
C ASP A 295 8.04 40.04 21.69
N SER A 296 8.35 38.75 21.82
CA SER A 296 9.70 38.35 22.24
C SER A 296 10.28 37.24 21.39
N GLY A 297 10.93 37.64 20.30
CA GLY A 297 11.57 36.75 19.36
C GLY A 297 12.76 35.99 19.94
N ASP A 298 12.63 34.67 20.01
CA ASP A 298 13.75 33.75 19.85
C ASP A 298 13.27 32.46 19.15
N PRO A 299 13.40 32.36 17.81
CA PRO A 299 12.94 31.19 17.05
C PRO A 299 13.78 29.92 17.33
N ASP A 300 14.89 30.01 18.06
CA ASP A 300 15.77 28.88 18.39
C ASP A 300 15.41 28.19 19.73
N LEU A 301 14.36 28.64 20.44
CA LEU A 301 13.89 28.03 21.69
C LEU A 301 12.55 27.30 21.57
N LEU A 302 12.04 27.09 20.34
CA LEU A 302 11.02 26.08 20.10
C LEU A 302 11.62 24.75 20.54
N GLY A 303 11.18 24.26 21.70
CA GLY A 303 11.76 23.12 22.38
C GLY A 303 11.89 21.95 21.41
N ASP A 304 13.03 21.26 21.50
CA ASP A 304 13.20 19.92 20.95
C ASP A 304 12.14 19.04 21.66
N HIS A 305 10.90 19.10 21.20
CA HIS A 305 9.82 18.27 21.69
C HIS A 305 10.25 16.86 21.33
N ASP A 306 10.73 16.14 22.34
CA ASP A 306 11.13 14.75 22.27
C ASP A 306 9.88 13.92 21.89
N LEU A 307 9.57 13.89 20.60
CA LEU A 307 8.55 13.02 20.04
C LEU A 307 8.99 11.59 20.32
N ASP A 308 8.22 10.91 21.16
CA ASP A 308 8.50 9.55 21.59
C ASP A 308 7.75 8.54 20.73
N GLU A 309 8.42 7.40 20.49
CA GLU A 309 7.75 6.22 19.92
C GLU A 309 6.68 5.74 20.90
N ASP A 310 5.48 5.48 20.38
CA ASP A 310 4.38 4.89 21.13
C ASP A 310 4.86 3.59 21.84
N PRO A 311 4.73 3.51 23.17
CA PRO A 311 5.15 2.33 23.93
C PRO A 311 4.37 1.06 23.54
N GLU A 312 3.12 1.16 23.09
CA GLU A 312 2.31 0.02 22.64
C GLU A 312 2.85 -0.56 21.33
N TRP A 313 3.25 0.28 20.39
CA TRP A 313 3.95 -0.14 19.17
C TRP A 313 5.24 -0.88 19.49
N THR A 314 6.05 -0.29 20.37
CA THR A 314 7.32 -0.90 20.81
C THR A 314 7.09 -2.25 21.47
N GLN A 315 6.14 -2.32 22.41
CA GLN A 315 5.81 -3.55 23.12
C GLN A 315 5.29 -4.63 22.18
N THR A 316 4.34 -4.29 21.31
CA THR A 316 3.76 -5.22 20.33
C THR A 316 4.84 -5.75 19.40
N ARG A 317 5.67 -4.87 18.83
CA ARG A 317 6.81 -5.25 17.97
C ARG A 317 7.75 -6.22 18.69
N SER A 318 8.15 -5.92 19.93
CA SER A 318 9.03 -6.78 20.72
C SER A 318 8.41 -8.14 21.03
N GLN A 319 7.10 -8.22 21.30
CA GLN A 319 6.41 -9.50 21.52
C GLN A 319 6.50 -10.42 20.28
N TRP A 320 6.25 -9.87 19.09
CA TRP A 320 6.35 -10.62 17.83
C TRP A 320 7.81 -10.99 17.50
N LEU A 321 8.77 -10.09 17.76
CA LEU A 321 10.19 -10.37 17.55
C LEU A 321 10.71 -11.48 18.50
N CYS A 322 10.20 -11.56 19.72
CA CYS A 322 10.57 -12.62 20.69
C CYS A 322 10.26 -14.04 20.17
N GLU A 323 9.37 -14.20 19.20
CA GLU A 323 9.15 -15.49 18.51
C GLU A 323 10.40 -15.99 17.77
N PHE A 324 11.35 -15.11 17.46
CA PHE A 324 12.63 -15.47 16.86
C PHE A 324 13.73 -15.74 17.90
N SER A 325 13.44 -15.65 19.21
CA SER A 325 14.45 -15.90 20.24
C SER A 325 15.01 -17.33 20.19
N MET A 326 16.33 -17.42 20.27
CA MET A 326 17.11 -18.66 20.31
C MET A 326 18.44 -18.46 21.01
N ALA A 327 19.11 -19.56 21.37
CA ALA A 327 20.47 -19.51 21.89
C ALA A 327 21.42 -18.91 20.84
N VAL A 328 22.39 -18.11 21.28
CA VAL A 328 23.34 -17.42 20.39
C VAL A 328 24.19 -18.42 19.59
N ASP A 329 24.44 -19.60 20.15
CA ASP A 329 25.18 -20.71 19.56
C ASP A 329 24.27 -21.76 18.89
N ALA A 330 23.01 -21.42 18.61
CA ALA A 330 22.05 -22.33 17.99
C ALA A 330 22.54 -22.80 16.61
N SER A 331 22.64 -24.12 16.43
CA SER A 331 23.06 -24.70 15.15
C SER A 331 22.10 -24.34 14.00
N ALA A 332 22.59 -24.39 12.76
CA ALA A 332 21.76 -24.19 11.56
C ALA A 332 20.54 -25.16 11.51
N GLN A 333 20.69 -26.37 12.05
CA GLN A 333 19.57 -27.31 12.19
C GLN A 333 18.52 -26.81 13.20
N SER A 334 18.96 -26.21 14.31
CA SER A 334 18.06 -25.60 15.30
C SER A 334 17.32 -24.41 14.71
N GLN A 335 17.99 -23.60 13.89
CA GLN A 335 17.37 -22.50 13.16
C GLN A 335 16.29 -23.00 12.19
N SER A 336 16.60 -24.01 11.36
CA SER A 336 15.63 -24.62 10.44
C SER A 336 14.42 -25.17 11.20
N CYS A 337 14.65 -25.92 12.28
CA CYS A 337 13.56 -26.46 13.10
C CYS A 337 12.71 -25.35 13.73
N ARG A 338 13.32 -24.22 14.13
CA ARG A 338 12.58 -23.04 14.62
C ARG A 338 11.73 -22.43 13.52
N LEU A 339 12.26 -22.24 12.30
CA LEU A 339 11.50 -21.73 11.17
C LEU A 339 10.30 -22.63 10.84
N ASP A 340 10.49 -23.95 10.84
CA ASP A 340 9.41 -24.91 10.59
C ASP A 340 8.30 -24.80 11.65
N ARG A 341 8.68 -24.71 12.93
CA ARG A 341 7.71 -24.53 14.04
C ARG A 341 6.95 -23.21 13.93
N LEU A 342 7.63 -22.11 13.65
CA LEU A 342 7.00 -20.79 13.47
C LEU A 342 6.03 -20.79 12.29
N SER A 343 6.36 -21.52 11.24
CA SER A 343 5.51 -21.61 10.05
C SER A 343 4.24 -22.41 10.26
N VAL A 344 4.28 -23.40 11.17
CA VAL A 344 3.09 -24.11 11.65
C VAL A 344 2.29 -23.24 12.62
N LYS A 345 2.97 -22.52 13.52
CA LYS A 345 2.33 -21.64 14.52
C LYS A 345 1.65 -20.43 13.88
N PHE A 346 2.24 -19.88 12.82
CA PHE A 346 1.77 -18.70 12.09
C PHE A 346 1.58 -19.04 10.61
N PRO A 347 0.49 -19.73 10.23
CA PRO A 347 0.24 -20.08 8.83
C PRO A 347 0.05 -18.84 7.97
N LEU A 348 0.74 -18.78 6.82
CA LEU A 348 0.67 -17.65 5.89
C LEU A 348 -0.76 -17.37 5.41
N GLY A 349 -1.54 -18.41 5.10
CA GLY A 349 -2.93 -18.24 4.64
C GLY A 349 -3.82 -17.55 5.67
N ALA A 350 -3.74 -17.97 6.94
CA ALA A 350 -4.51 -17.35 8.02
C ALA A 350 -4.12 -15.88 8.25
N PHE A 351 -2.83 -15.55 8.10
CA PHE A 351 -2.38 -14.16 8.12
C PHE A 351 -2.97 -13.36 6.95
N GLN A 352 -2.92 -13.90 5.73
CA GLN A 352 -3.46 -13.22 4.54
C GLN A 352 -4.96 -12.95 4.69
N ASP A 353 -5.74 -13.90 5.20
CA ASP A 353 -7.18 -13.71 5.41
C ASP A 353 -7.45 -12.56 6.40
N LYS A 354 -6.71 -12.51 7.52
CA LYS A 354 -6.80 -11.42 8.51
C LYS A 354 -6.42 -10.07 7.92
N LEU A 355 -5.30 -10.02 7.19
CA LEU A 355 -4.80 -8.81 6.53
C LEU A 355 -5.82 -8.25 5.53
N ILE A 356 -6.39 -9.12 4.69
CA ILE A 356 -7.39 -8.72 3.69
C ILE A 356 -8.68 -8.23 4.37
N SER A 357 -9.18 -8.98 5.36
CA SER A 357 -10.37 -8.57 6.11
C SER A 357 -10.17 -7.22 6.80
N PHE A 358 -8.99 -6.97 7.36
CA PHE A 358 -8.65 -5.71 7.99
C PHE A 358 -8.59 -4.57 6.98
N MET A 359 -7.81 -4.71 5.89
CA MET A 359 -7.70 -3.67 4.87
C MET A 359 -9.04 -3.37 4.21
N GLN A 360 -9.88 -4.39 3.98
CA GLN A 360 -11.24 -4.21 3.46
C GLN A 360 -12.09 -3.41 4.45
N SER A 361 -12.04 -3.73 5.74
CA SER A 361 -12.81 -3.00 6.76
C SER A 361 -12.41 -1.53 6.86
N VAL A 362 -11.10 -1.22 6.82
CA VAL A 362 -10.61 0.16 6.83
C VAL A 362 -10.97 0.89 5.53
N TRP A 363 -10.87 0.23 4.38
CA TRP A 363 -11.25 0.82 3.10
C TRP A 363 -12.76 1.07 2.99
N ASP A 364 -13.59 0.16 3.50
CA ASP A 364 -15.04 0.32 3.58
C ASP A 364 -15.41 1.50 4.50
N LEU A 365 -14.71 1.66 5.63
CA LEU A 365 -14.86 2.82 6.52
C LEU A 365 -14.54 4.13 5.79
N LEU A 366 -13.43 4.18 5.05
CA LEU A 366 -13.07 5.34 4.23
C LEU A 366 -14.12 5.66 3.18
N CYS A 367 -14.66 4.64 2.50
CA CYS A 367 -15.70 4.83 1.50
C CYS A 367 -17.04 5.27 2.11
N GLY A 368 -17.38 4.76 3.29
CA GLY A 368 -18.65 4.98 3.98
C GLY A 368 -18.71 6.30 4.74
N ASP A 369 -17.80 6.50 5.70
CA ASP A 369 -17.90 7.59 6.68
C ASP A 369 -17.38 8.92 6.13
N LEU A 370 -16.38 8.88 5.25
CA LEU A 370 -15.76 10.08 4.67
C LEU A 370 -16.33 10.46 3.29
N ASN A 371 -17.42 9.81 2.85
CA ASN A 371 -18.01 10.02 1.52
C ASN A 371 -17.01 9.91 0.36
N ARG A 372 -15.93 9.13 0.51
CA ARG A 372 -14.90 8.93 -0.54
C ARG A 372 -15.31 7.95 -1.63
N LYS A 373 -16.52 7.38 -1.53
CA LYS A 373 -17.09 6.56 -2.58
C LYS A 373 -17.29 7.39 -3.85
N PRO A 374 -16.85 6.95 -5.04
CA PRO A 374 -17.05 7.71 -6.27
C PRO A 374 -18.54 7.97 -6.56
N VAL A 375 -18.83 9.13 -7.16
CA VAL A 375 -20.23 9.56 -7.41
C VAL A 375 -21.00 8.54 -8.25
N LEU A 376 -20.39 7.93 -9.26
CA LEU A 376 -21.08 6.91 -10.07
C LEU A 376 -21.41 5.65 -9.27
N ALA A 377 -20.58 5.25 -8.31
CA ALA A 377 -20.86 4.11 -7.43
C ALA A 377 -21.98 4.44 -6.42
N GLN A 378 -22.04 5.69 -5.98
CA GLN A 378 -23.16 6.21 -5.17
C GLN A 378 -24.48 6.19 -5.95
N ILE A 379 -24.45 6.62 -7.22
CA ILE A 379 -25.62 6.58 -8.12
C ILE A 379 -26.08 5.15 -8.39
N GLU A 380 -25.15 4.21 -8.61
CA GLU A 380 -25.44 2.78 -8.77
C GLU A 380 -26.18 2.21 -7.56
N GLU A 381 -25.84 2.66 -6.35
CA GLU A 381 -26.49 2.26 -5.10
C GLU A 381 -27.82 3.01 -4.83
N GLY A 382 -28.16 4.00 -5.65
CA GLY A 382 -29.42 4.75 -5.54
C GLY A 382 -29.41 5.92 -4.56
N HIS A 383 -28.24 6.37 -4.09
CA HIS A 383 -28.08 7.41 -3.06
C HIS A 383 -26.87 8.31 -3.34
N ILE A 384 -27.03 9.63 -3.46
CA ILE A 384 -25.89 10.57 -3.61
C ILE A 384 -25.62 11.29 -2.28
N LYS A 385 -24.86 10.63 -1.39
CA LYS A 385 -24.50 11.20 -0.08
C LYS A 385 -23.52 12.37 -0.21
N SER A 386 -22.62 12.35 -1.20
CA SER A 386 -21.55 13.35 -1.34
C SER A 386 -22.03 14.76 -1.69
N LEU A 387 -23.25 14.93 -2.21
CA LEU A 387 -23.80 16.24 -2.54
C LEU A 387 -24.47 16.93 -1.33
N GLY A 388 -24.44 16.32 -0.14
CA GLY A 388 -25.19 16.83 1.02
C GLY A 388 -26.70 16.78 0.83
N VAL A 389 -27.19 16.23 -0.28
CA VAL A 389 -28.60 15.93 -0.52
C VAL A 389 -28.89 14.64 0.22
N VAL A 390 -29.09 14.78 1.53
CA VAL A 390 -29.69 13.73 2.37
C VAL A 390 -30.95 13.25 1.68
N GLU A 391 -31.17 11.93 1.64
CA GLU A 391 -32.42 11.32 1.19
C GLU A 391 -33.62 12.16 1.64
N GLY A 392 -34.34 12.69 0.67
CA GLY A 392 -35.36 13.69 0.92
C GLY A 392 -36.09 14.06 -0.36
N PRO A 393 -37.24 14.76 -0.23
CA PRO A 393 -38.10 15.11 -1.36
C PRO A 393 -37.38 15.90 -2.45
N GLU A 394 -36.31 16.63 -2.11
CA GLU A 394 -35.49 17.38 -3.07
C GLU A 394 -34.68 16.47 -4.02
N PHE A 395 -34.23 15.30 -3.56
CA PHE A 395 -33.55 14.33 -4.42
C PHE A 395 -34.54 13.63 -5.34
N ASP A 396 -35.71 13.26 -4.82
CA ASP A 396 -36.79 12.68 -5.64
C ASP A 396 -37.27 13.70 -6.69
N GLU A 397 -37.36 14.99 -6.34
CA GLU A 397 -37.66 16.07 -7.30
C GLU A 397 -36.54 16.25 -8.34
N PHE A 398 -35.26 16.13 -7.93
CA PHE A 398 -34.14 16.14 -8.86
C PHE A 398 -34.22 14.97 -9.85
N LEU A 399 -34.45 13.75 -9.36
CA LEU A 399 -34.62 12.54 -10.17
C LEU A 399 -35.77 12.72 -11.18
N ASP A 400 -36.92 13.22 -10.71
CA ASP A 400 -38.07 13.53 -11.57
C ASP A 400 -37.72 14.57 -12.65
N ARG A 401 -36.97 15.64 -12.31
CA ARG A 401 -36.53 16.65 -13.30
C ARG A 401 -35.59 16.09 -14.34
N VAL A 402 -34.70 15.16 -13.99
CA VAL A 402 -33.78 14.52 -14.95
C VAL A 402 -34.42 13.33 -15.68
N GLY A 403 -35.71 13.08 -15.44
CA GLY A 403 -36.48 12.03 -16.10
C GLY A 403 -36.17 10.63 -15.60
N LEU A 404 -35.58 10.51 -14.41
CA LEU A 404 -35.32 9.25 -13.74
C LEU A 404 -36.40 8.99 -12.69
N LYS A 405 -37.08 7.85 -12.77
CA LYS A 405 -38.05 7.41 -11.78
C LYS A 405 -37.65 6.06 -11.20
N ARG A 406 -37.87 5.89 -9.90
CA ARG A 406 -37.74 4.57 -9.26
C ARG A 406 -38.92 3.69 -9.68
N ASP A 407 -38.63 2.52 -10.23
CA ASP A 407 -39.66 1.53 -10.51
C ASP A 407 -40.18 0.88 -9.21
N SER A 408 -41.16 -0.02 -9.33
CA SER A 408 -41.70 -0.78 -8.18
C SER A 408 -40.66 -1.61 -7.40
N ARG A 409 -39.44 -1.78 -7.93
CA ARG A 409 -38.33 -2.51 -7.33
C ARG A 409 -37.25 -1.58 -6.75
N GLY A 410 -37.44 -0.26 -6.83
CA GLY A 410 -36.48 0.74 -6.39
C GLY A 410 -35.34 1.01 -7.39
N ILE A 411 -35.42 0.46 -8.61
CA ILE A 411 -34.40 0.63 -9.64
C ILE A 411 -34.70 1.93 -10.43
N LEU A 412 -33.68 2.77 -10.63
CA LEU A 412 -33.80 3.98 -11.43
C LEU A 412 -33.99 3.61 -12.91
N THR A 413 -35.09 4.06 -13.50
CA THR A 413 -35.43 3.86 -14.90
C THR A 413 -35.74 5.20 -15.54
N PHE A 414 -35.38 5.38 -16.81
CA PHE A 414 -35.83 6.54 -17.58
C PHE A 414 -37.31 6.37 -17.88
N ASP A 415 -38.08 7.45 -17.71
CA ASP A 415 -39.42 7.56 -18.28
C ASP A 415 -39.27 7.60 -19.81
N VAL A 416 -39.12 6.42 -20.42
CA VAL A 416 -39.25 6.28 -21.87
C VAL A 416 -40.73 6.54 -22.13
N PRO A 417 -41.10 7.65 -22.80
CA PRO A 417 -42.49 7.86 -23.17
C PRO A 417 -42.92 6.60 -23.91
N GLU A 418 -44.01 5.97 -23.49
CA GLU A 418 -44.62 4.85 -24.22
C GLU A 418 -44.83 5.33 -25.66
N LEU A 419 -43.84 5.05 -26.51
CA LEU A 419 -43.97 5.13 -27.95
C LEU A 419 -45.00 4.05 -28.24
N THR A 420 -46.25 4.49 -28.35
CA THR A 420 -47.38 3.74 -28.91
C THR A 420 -46.85 2.90 -30.06
N ARG A 421 -46.65 1.60 -29.81
CA ARG A 421 -46.05 0.67 -30.75
C ARG A 421 -46.88 0.67 -32.04
N PRO A 422 -46.34 1.07 -33.19
CA PRO A 422 -46.88 0.63 -34.46
C PRO A 422 -46.55 -0.87 -34.54
N SER A 423 -47.60 -1.69 -34.55
CA SER A 423 -47.46 -3.11 -34.88
C SER A 423 -47.07 -3.22 -36.35
N ASP A 424 -45.78 -3.28 -36.65
CA ASP A 424 -45.31 -3.86 -37.91
C ASP A 424 -43.99 -4.60 -37.67
N ARG A 425 -44.11 -5.93 -37.78
CA ARG A 425 -43.02 -6.90 -37.85
C ARG A 425 -42.23 -6.66 -39.14
N LEU A 426 -40.94 -6.40 -39.02
CA LEU A 426 -39.98 -6.68 -40.09
C LEU A 426 -38.92 -7.64 -39.55
N ASP A 427 -38.94 -8.85 -40.11
CA ASP A 427 -37.92 -9.88 -39.96
C ASP A 427 -36.62 -9.40 -40.61
N LEU A 428 -35.53 -9.33 -39.83
CA LEU A 428 -34.18 -9.17 -40.35
C LEU A 428 -33.25 -10.25 -39.77
N ALA A 429 -32.47 -10.81 -40.69
CA ALA A 429 -31.66 -12.02 -40.55
C ALA A 429 -30.38 -11.82 -39.71
N PRO A 430 -29.75 -12.92 -39.24
CA PRO A 430 -28.55 -12.87 -38.39
C PRO A 430 -27.31 -12.48 -39.20
N LEU A 431 -26.50 -11.57 -38.66
CA LEU A 431 -25.15 -11.26 -39.14
C LEU A 431 -24.11 -11.98 -38.28
N ASP A 432 -23.16 -12.63 -38.96
CA ASP A 432 -22.02 -13.34 -38.38
C ASP A 432 -21.04 -12.41 -37.61
N PRO A 433 -20.33 -12.92 -36.60
CA PRO A 433 -19.36 -12.14 -35.83
C PRO A 433 -17.99 -12.07 -36.52
N PRO A 434 -17.27 -10.94 -36.46
CA PRO A 434 -15.87 -10.90 -36.88
C PRO A 434 -14.94 -11.34 -35.74
N ASP A 435 -13.98 -12.17 -36.15
CA ASP A 435 -12.83 -12.66 -35.38
C ASP A 435 -11.88 -11.55 -34.89
N GLY A 436 -11.32 -11.78 -33.70
CA GLY A 436 -9.88 -11.67 -33.45
C GLY A 436 -9.32 -10.29 -33.08
N LEU A 437 -9.39 -9.92 -31.80
CA LEU A 437 -8.59 -8.84 -31.21
C LEU A 437 -7.30 -9.41 -30.59
N HIS A 438 -6.16 -9.08 -31.19
CA HIS A 438 -4.84 -9.21 -30.58
C HIS A 438 -4.53 -7.94 -29.76
N ILE A 439 -4.33 -8.09 -28.44
CA ILE A 439 -3.94 -6.99 -27.55
C ILE A 439 -2.44 -7.09 -27.26
N ARG A 440 -1.70 -6.02 -27.62
CA ARG A 440 -0.29 -5.77 -27.27
C ARG A 440 -0.24 -5.02 -25.94
N GLY A 441 0.48 -5.54 -24.95
CA GLY A 441 0.82 -4.84 -23.71
C GLY A 441 2.02 -3.92 -23.90
N ASN A 442 1.99 -2.71 -23.33
CA ASN A 442 3.15 -1.82 -23.24
C ASN A 442 3.18 -1.03 -21.92
N ALA A 443 4.42 -0.85 -21.47
CA ALA A 443 4.96 -0.34 -20.22
C ALA A 443 4.42 0.98 -19.67
N TRP A 444 4.28 1.01 -18.34
CA TRP A 444 4.27 2.21 -17.49
C TRP A 444 5.68 2.84 -17.44
N SER A 445 5.82 4.11 -17.84
CA SER A 445 6.96 4.95 -17.54
C SER A 445 6.47 6.19 -16.79
N ARG A 446 6.91 6.35 -15.54
CA ARG A 446 6.71 7.56 -14.74
C ARG A 446 7.74 8.57 -15.24
N ASP A 447 7.30 9.52 -16.07
CA ASP A 447 8.17 10.55 -16.62
C ASP A 447 8.59 11.50 -15.48
N LYS A 448 9.89 11.50 -15.13
CA LYS A 448 10.49 12.50 -14.26
C LYS A 448 10.85 13.70 -15.14
N THR A 449 10.23 14.85 -14.87
CA THR A 449 10.63 16.13 -15.42
C THR A 449 12.01 16.54 -14.90
N ASP A 450 13.08 16.18 -15.62
CA ASP A 450 14.41 16.74 -15.43
C ASP A 450 14.56 18.04 -16.24
N LYS A 451 14.58 19.18 -15.54
CA LYS A 451 15.10 20.43 -16.11
C LYS A 451 16.62 20.43 -16.04
N VAL A 452 17.21 20.19 -17.20
CA VAL A 452 18.61 20.47 -17.55
C VAL A 452 18.94 21.95 -17.30
N ASN A 453 20.06 22.22 -16.62
CA ASN A 453 20.90 23.33 -17.04
C ASN A 453 22.39 23.01 -16.86
N SER A 454 23.04 22.76 -18.00
CA SER A 454 24.49 22.60 -18.12
C SER A 454 25.20 23.95 -18.21
N LYS A 455 26.34 24.07 -17.55
CA LYS A 455 27.53 24.90 -17.89
C LYS A 455 28.55 24.65 -16.77
N LYS A 456 29.86 24.48 -16.98
CA LYS A 456 30.70 24.35 -18.18
C LYS A 456 32.04 23.77 -17.69
N ARG A 457 32.64 22.84 -18.44
CA ARG A 457 34.04 22.41 -18.29
C ARG A 457 35.01 23.60 -18.34
N THR A 458 36.09 23.53 -17.55
CA THR A 458 37.47 23.75 -18.06
C THR A 458 38.53 23.05 -17.21
N ARG A 459 39.35 22.25 -17.91
CA ARG A 459 40.68 21.69 -17.66
C ARG A 459 41.52 22.27 -16.49
N THR A 460 42.17 21.36 -15.76
CA THR A 460 43.61 21.00 -15.94
C THR A 460 43.83 19.56 -15.52
#